data_AF-A0AAF6BDJ6-F1
#
_entry.id   AF-A0AAF6BDJ6-F1
#
_cell.length_a   1.000
_cell.length_b   1.000
_cell.length_c   1.000
_cell.angle_alpha   90.00
_cell.angle_beta   90.00
_cell.angle_gamma   90.00
#
_symmetry.space_group_name_H-M   'P 1'
#
loop_
_entity.id
_entity.type
_entity.pdbx_description
1 polymer ?
#
loop_
_entity_poly.entity_id
_entity_poly.type
_entity_poly.pdbx_seq_one_letter_code
_entity_poly.pdbx_strand_id
1 'polypeptide(L)'
;MSEQLRVATQKINIFNAPQQGAVIASGFATIIQKVSEGIVRVDRVTSGPLPDADAQLVVDALTTFVQVHQALLNVVIGKHGILTMIPFFEPIRMALVSLEAVIDRLAFDLIALIPTQKSSAIIQFQKLDVTLKDAEDTYSFPLVSKTYAQTEFLRS
;
A
#
# COMPACT_ATOMS: atom_id res chain seq x y z
N MET A 1 3.23 -5.27 -11.60
CA MET A 1 2.11 -5.83 -10.82
C MET A 1 1.19 -4.74 -10.31
N SER A 2 1.68 -3.80 -9.49
CA SER A 2 0.86 -2.69 -8.98
C SER A 2 0.26 -1.82 -10.08
N GLU A 3 1.00 -1.57 -11.18
CA GLU A 3 0.46 -0.88 -12.36
C GLU A 3 -0.65 -1.66 -13.08
N GLN A 4 -0.51 -2.98 -13.21
CA GLN A 4 -1.56 -3.82 -13.80
C GLN A 4 -2.81 -3.84 -12.92
N LEU A 5 -2.62 -3.94 -11.60
CA LEU A 5 -3.69 -3.85 -10.63
C LEU A 5 -4.37 -2.48 -10.70
N ARG A 6 -3.60 -1.39 -10.83
CA ARG A 6 -4.11 -0.03 -10.97
C ARG A 6 -5.02 0.09 -12.19
N VAL A 7 -4.56 -0.40 -13.36
CA VAL A 7 -5.36 -0.40 -14.60
C VAL A 7 -6.63 -1.24 -14.45
N ALA A 8 -6.58 -2.37 -13.74
CA ALA A 8 -7.77 -3.17 -13.45
C ALA A 8 -8.75 -2.40 -12.55
N THR A 9 -8.26 -1.79 -11.46
CA THR A 9 -9.05 -0.98 -10.53
C THR A 9 -9.70 0.22 -11.21
N GLN A 10 -9.02 0.88 -12.15
CA GLN A 10 -9.59 1.99 -12.92
C GLN A 10 -10.86 1.61 -13.68
N LYS A 11 -10.94 0.37 -14.17
CA LYS A 11 -12.05 -0.16 -15.00
C LYS A 11 -13.25 -0.65 -14.19
N ILE A 12 -13.22 -0.51 -12.87
CA ILE A 12 -14.32 -0.91 -11.99
C ILE A 12 -15.54 -0.03 -12.20
N ASN A 13 -16.69 -0.69 -12.28
CA ASN A 13 -18.04 -0.13 -12.27
C ASN A 13 -18.97 -1.00 -11.42
N ILE A 14 -20.21 -0.57 -11.24
CA ILE A 14 -21.18 -1.26 -10.38
C ILE A 14 -21.51 -2.70 -10.80
N PHE A 15 -21.36 -3.05 -12.08
CA PHE A 15 -21.70 -4.38 -12.60
C PHE A 15 -20.59 -5.41 -12.35
N ASN A 16 -19.33 -4.97 -12.32
CA ASN A 16 -18.17 -5.85 -12.11
C ASN A 16 -17.52 -5.69 -10.73
N ALA A 17 -18.04 -4.80 -9.88
CA ALA A 17 -17.49 -4.50 -8.56
C ALA A 17 -17.29 -5.74 -7.67
N PRO A 18 -18.23 -6.72 -7.59
CA PRO A 18 -18.01 -7.90 -6.76
C PRO A 18 -16.80 -8.72 -7.19
N GLN A 19 -16.68 -9.04 -8.49
CA GLN A 19 -15.54 -9.81 -8.98
C GLN A 19 -14.24 -9.01 -8.87
N GLN A 20 -14.29 -7.71 -9.18
CA GLN A 20 -13.11 -6.85 -9.15
C GLN A 20 -12.60 -6.59 -7.72
N GLY A 21 -13.47 -6.57 -6.71
CA GLY A 21 -13.06 -6.49 -5.31
C GLY A 21 -12.14 -7.66 -4.92
N ALA A 22 -12.46 -8.88 -5.37
CA ALA A 22 -11.60 -10.05 -5.17
C ALA A 22 -10.28 -9.97 -5.97
N VAL A 23 -10.30 -9.41 -7.18
CA VAL A 23 -9.09 -9.14 -7.99
C VAL A 23 -8.18 -8.13 -7.30
N ILE A 24 -8.74 -7.08 -6.68
CA ILE A 24 -7.99 -6.10 -5.89
C ILE A 24 -7.30 -6.79 -4.71
N ALA A 25 -8.07 -7.52 -3.90
CA ALA A 25 -7.55 -8.19 -2.72
C ALA A 25 -6.44 -9.21 -3.07
N SER A 26 -6.65 -10.03 -4.11
CA SER A 26 -5.63 -10.98 -4.59
C SER A 26 -4.41 -10.29 -5.21
N GLY A 27 -4.60 -9.16 -5.89
CA GLY A 27 -3.53 -8.33 -6.40
C GLY A 27 -2.64 -7.79 -5.27
N PHE A 28 -3.24 -7.29 -4.19
CA PHE A 28 -2.51 -6.88 -2.99
C PHE A 28 -1.78 -8.05 -2.32
N ALA A 29 -2.43 -9.20 -2.16
CA ALA A 29 -1.77 -10.40 -1.64
C ALA A 29 -0.53 -10.79 -2.47
N THR A 30 -0.60 -10.62 -3.79
CA THR A 30 0.54 -10.89 -4.67
C THR A 30 1.67 -9.87 -4.51
N ILE A 31 1.33 -8.59 -4.34
CA ILE A 31 2.31 -7.54 -4.02
C ILE A 31 3.02 -7.87 -2.70
N ILE A 32 2.25 -8.22 -1.66
CA ILE A 32 2.76 -8.63 -0.35
C ILE A 32 3.77 -9.78 -0.47
N GLN A 33 3.44 -10.81 -1.25
CA GLN A 33 4.35 -11.94 -1.47
C GLN A 33 5.66 -11.50 -2.13
N LYS A 34 5.59 -10.62 -3.15
CA LYS A 34 6.80 -10.13 -3.83
C LYS A 34 7.67 -9.23 -2.97
N VAL A 35 7.06 -8.38 -2.15
CA VAL A 35 7.82 -7.58 -1.18
C VAL A 35 8.47 -8.49 -0.14
N SER A 36 7.75 -9.48 0.37
CA SER A 36 8.28 -10.48 1.31
C SER A 36 9.44 -11.28 0.71
N GLU A 37 9.34 -11.71 -0.55
CA GLU A 37 10.46 -12.35 -1.27
C GLU A 37 11.68 -11.42 -1.38
N GLY A 38 11.46 -10.13 -1.60
CA GLY A 38 12.50 -9.10 -1.65
C GLY A 38 13.24 -8.95 -0.32
N ILE A 39 12.50 -8.90 0.79
CA ILE A 39 13.05 -8.83 2.16
C ILE A 39 13.99 -10.02 2.41
N VAL A 40 13.54 -11.25 2.12
CA VAL A 40 14.36 -12.46 2.31
C VAL A 40 15.65 -12.44 1.47
N ARG A 41 15.63 -11.79 0.29
CA ARG A 41 16.83 -11.63 -0.53
C ARG A 41 17.80 -10.61 0.06
N VAL A 42 17.30 -9.50 0.59
CA VAL A 42 18.12 -8.51 1.29
C VAL A 42 18.89 -9.19 2.43
N ASP A 43 18.20 -9.96 3.27
CA ASP A 43 18.81 -10.68 4.40
C ASP A 43 19.93 -11.65 4.00
N ARG A 44 19.89 -12.20 2.78
CA ARG A 44 20.80 -13.27 2.34
C ARG A 44 22.02 -12.79 1.57
N VAL A 45 21.97 -11.62 0.95
CA VAL A 45 22.98 -11.19 -0.05
C VAL A 45 23.99 -10.21 0.55
N THR A 46 23.69 -9.61 1.69
CA THR A 46 24.48 -8.48 2.20
C THR A 46 25.26 -8.86 3.46
N SER A 47 26.59 -8.84 3.38
CA SER A 47 27.49 -9.08 4.54
C SER A 47 27.64 -7.86 5.46
N GLY A 48 26.91 -6.78 5.18
CA GLY A 48 27.00 -5.49 5.85
C GLY A 48 26.34 -4.37 5.02
N PRO A 49 26.42 -3.11 5.49
CA PRO A 49 25.86 -1.96 4.80
C PRO A 49 26.38 -1.78 3.37
N LEU A 50 25.53 -1.28 2.47
CA LEU A 50 25.94 -1.00 1.10
C LEU A 50 26.85 0.24 1.02
N PRO A 51 27.78 0.28 0.04
CA PRO A 51 28.46 1.50 -0.34
C PRO A 51 27.48 2.59 -0.80
N ASP A 52 27.86 3.85 -0.64
CA ASP A 52 26.95 4.99 -0.89
C ASP A 52 26.40 5.04 -2.32
N ALA A 53 27.24 4.74 -3.32
CA ALA A 53 26.81 4.71 -4.73
C ALA A 53 25.70 3.66 -4.97
N ASP A 54 25.83 2.48 -4.37
CA ASP A 54 24.82 1.41 -4.47
C ASP A 54 23.57 1.77 -3.65
N ALA A 55 23.76 2.39 -2.48
CA ALA A 55 22.68 2.89 -1.65
C ALA A 55 21.82 3.95 -2.36
N GLN A 56 22.43 4.81 -3.18
CA GLN A 56 21.69 5.78 -4.00
C GLN A 56 20.81 5.08 -5.04
N LEU A 57 21.31 4.04 -5.72
CA LEU A 57 20.52 3.25 -6.67
C LEU A 57 19.33 2.56 -5.98
N VAL A 58 19.52 2.09 -4.75
CA VAL A 58 18.44 1.53 -3.92
C VAL A 58 17.38 2.58 -3.63
N VAL A 59 17.76 3.82 -3.29
CA VAL A 59 16.81 4.92 -3.07
C VAL A 59 16.04 5.30 -4.33
N ASP A 60 16.67 5.28 -5.50
CA ASP A 60 16.02 5.59 -6.77
C ASP A 60 14.97 4.50 -7.13
N ALA A 61 15.33 3.24 -6.91
CA ALA A 61 14.41 2.12 -7.04
C ALA A 61 13.26 2.21 -6.03
N LEU A 62 13.54 2.54 -4.77
CA LEU A 62 12.53 2.77 -3.74
C LEU A 62 11.59 3.93 -4.11
N THR A 63 12.13 5.01 -4.65
CA THR A 63 11.32 6.16 -5.10
C THR A 63 10.34 5.75 -6.19
N THR A 64 10.81 4.98 -7.19
CA THR A 64 9.94 4.43 -8.24
C THR A 64 8.89 3.48 -7.67
N PHE A 65 9.31 2.61 -6.74
CA PHE A 65 8.41 1.71 -6.03
C PHE A 65 7.29 2.47 -5.31
N VAL A 66 7.63 3.51 -4.54
CA VAL A 66 6.67 4.33 -3.82
C VAL A 66 5.70 5.01 -4.77
N GLN A 67 6.20 5.66 -5.83
CA GLN A 67 5.34 6.34 -6.81
C GLN A 67 4.30 5.39 -7.44
N VAL A 68 4.73 4.20 -7.86
CA VAL A 68 3.86 3.21 -8.48
C VAL A 68 2.80 2.68 -7.49
N HIS A 69 3.18 2.46 -6.22
CA HIS A 69 2.24 1.99 -5.20
C HIS A 69 1.26 3.08 -4.78
N GLN A 70 1.71 4.33 -4.62
CA GLN A 70 0.83 5.46 -4.36
C GLN A 70 -0.18 5.67 -5.50
N ALA A 71 0.24 5.55 -6.76
CA ALA A 71 -0.67 5.65 -7.90
C ALA A 71 -1.76 4.57 -7.88
N LEU A 72 -1.42 3.33 -7.48
CA LEU A 72 -2.40 2.27 -7.24
C LEU A 72 -3.35 2.61 -6.08
N LEU A 73 -2.80 2.97 -4.91
CA LEU A 73 -3.58 3.26 -3.71
C LEU A 73 -4.55 4.42 -3.91
N ASN A 74 -4.11 5.50 -4.56
CA ASN A 74 -4.97 6.64 -4.89
C ASN A 74 -6.15 6.24 -5.79
N VAL A 75 -5.95 5.31 -6.73
CA VAL A 75 -7.04 4.77 -7.55
C VAL A 75 -7.98 3.90 -6.72
N VAL A 76 -7.44 3.06 -5.81
CA VAL A 76 -8.25 2.22 -4.91
C VAL A 76 -9.09 3.10 -3.98
N ILE A 77 -8.52 4.14 -3.38
CA ILE A 77 -9.23 5.16 -2.59
C ILE A 77 -10.36 5.79 -3.42
N GLY A 78 -10.06 6.27 -4.62
CA GLY A 78 -11.04 6.90 -5.50
C GLY A 78 -12.20 6.00 -5.94
N LYS A 79 -12.04 4.66 -5.84
CA LYS A 79 -13.08 3.67 -6.17
C LYS A 79 -13.87 3.19 -4.96
N HIS A 80 -13.55 3.66 -3.76
CA HIS A 80 -14.22 3.26 -2.51
C HIS A 80 -15.74 3.36 -2.60
N GLY A 81 -16.28 4.42 -3.20
CA GLY A 81 -17.73 4.60 -3.26
C GLY A 81 -18.47 3.54 -4.06
N ILE A 82 -17.84 2.93 -5.08
CA ILE A 82 -18.40 1.79 -5.82
C ILE A 82 -18.12 0.48 -5.07
N LEU A 83 -16.94 0.37 -4.44
CA LEU A 83 -16.47 -0.82 -3.76
C LEU A 83 -17.10 -1.06 -2.37
N THR A 84 -17.76 -0.05 -1.80
CA THR A 84 -18.52 -0.17 -0.54
C THR A 84 -20.03 -0.28 -0.72
N MET A 85 -20.54 -0.09 -1.94
CA MET A 85 -21.93 -0.44 -2.27
C MET A 85 -22.16 -1.95 -2.23
N ILE A 86 -21.08 -2.74 -2.27
CA ILE A 86 -21.09 -4.18 -2.10
C ILE A 86 -20.71 -4.53 -0.65
N PRO A 87 -21.36 -5.54 -0.02
CA PRO A 87 -21.05 -5.98 1.34
C PRO A 87 -19.73 -6.80 1.40
N PHE A 88 -18.69 -6.35 0.70
CA PHE A 88 -17.46 -7.11 0.47
C PHE A 88 -16.20 -6.23 0.38
N PHE A 89 -16.12 -5.16 1.19
CA PHE A 89 -14.94 -4.28 1.25
C PHE A 89 -13.90 -4.73 2.28
N GLU A 90 -14.29 -5.59 3.23
CA GLU A 90 -13.44 -6.08 4.31
C GLU A 90 -12.16 -6.83 3.84
N PRO A 91 -12.21 -7.68 2.78
CA PRO A 91 -10.98 -8.29 2.27
C PRO A 91 -9.98 -7.28 1.68
N ILE A 92 -10.47 -6.15 1.16
CA ILE A 92 -9.58 -5.07 0.68
C ILE A 92 -8.91 -4.41 1.88
N ARG A 93 -9.67 -4.10 2.93
CA ARG A 93 -9.13 -3.55 4.18
C ARG A 93 -8.05 -4.45 4.79
N MET A 94 -8.33 -5.75 4.93
CA MET A 94 -7.36 -6.71 5.47
C MET A 94 -6.10 -6.82 4.60
N ALA A 95 -6.23 -6.71 3.28
CA ALA A 95 -5.09 -6.71 2.38
C ALA A 95 -4.23 -5.43 2.51
N LEU A 96 -4.85 -4.28 2.76
CA LEU A 96 -4.14 -3.01 3.02
C LEU A 96 -3.35 -3.08 4.33
N VAL A 97 -3.98 -3.50 5.43
CA VAL A 97 -3.31 -3.69 6.74
C VAL A 97 -2.13 -4.65 6.63
N SER A 98 -2.31 -5.76 5.89
CA SER A 98 -1.24 -6.73 5.68
C SER A 98 -0.10 -6.15 4.83
N LEU A 99 -0.41 -5.24 3.91
CA LEU A 99 0.58 -4.54 3.11
C LEU A 99 1.36 -3.55 3.95
N GLU A 100 0.71 -2.74 4.81
CA GLU A 100 1.36 -1.82 5.75
C GLU A 100 2.41 -2.56 6.60
N ALA A 101 2.03 -3.65 7.26
CA ALA A 101 2.96 -4.42 8.11
C ALA A 101 4.19 -4.95 7.35
N VAL A 102 4.04 -5.32 6.08
CA VAL A 102 5.16 -5.80 5.24
C VAL A 102 6.03 -4.65 4.74
N ILE A 103 5.43 -3.50 4.44
CA ILE A 103 6.18 -2.28 4.08
C ILE A 103 6.98 -1.76 5.28
N ASP A 104 6.42 -1.80 6.49
CA ASP A 104 7.13 -1.41 7.71
C ASP A 104 8.37 -2.27 7.95
N ARG A 105 8.24 -3.59 7.76
CA ARG A 105 9.38 -4.50 7.84
C ARG A 105 10.42 -4.19 6.76
N LEU A 106 10.00 -4.02 5.51
CA LEU A 106 10.90 -3.63 4.43
C LEU A 106 11.61 -2.31 4.77
N ALA A 107 10.91 -1.34 5.34
CA ALA A 107 11.49 -0.07 5.72
C ALA A 107 12.59 -0.23 6.75
N PHE A 108 12.34 -1.03 7.79
CA PHE A 108 13.33 -1.34 8.82
C PHE A 108 14.58 -1.99 8.22
N ASP A 109 14.42 -3.07 7.45
CA ASP A 109 15.52 -3.85 6.88
C ASP A 109 16.32 -3.02 5.87
N LEU A 110 15.63 -2.26 5.00
CA LEU A 110 16.28 -1.44 3.99
C LEU A 110 17.05 -0.27 4.61
N ILE A 111 16.49 0.42 5.62
CA ILE A 111 17.17 1.51 6.32
C ILE A 111 18.46 1.00 7.00
N ALA A 112 18.43 -0.20 7.58
CA ALA A 112 19.61 -0.82 8.16
C ALA A 112 20.69 -1.12 7.10
N LEU A 113 20.26 -1.49 5.89
CA LEU A 113 21.16 -1.82 4.79
C LEU A 113 21.83 -0.58 4.17
N ILE A 114 21.14 0.56 4.10
CA ILE A 114 21.61 1.78 3.44
C ILE A 114 21.75 2.96 4.41
N PRO A 115 22.61 2.88 5.45
CA PRO A 115 22.69 3.87 6.51
C PRO A 115 23.13 5.26 6.02
N THR A 116 23.95 5.35 4.97
CA THR A 116 24.36 6.65 4.37
C THR A 116 23.18 7.37 3.72
N GLN A 117 22.20 6.61 3.23
CA GLN A 117 21.01 7.09 2.53
C GLN A 117 19.72 6.99 3.37
N LYS A 118 19.87 6.75 4.69
CA LYS A 118 18.77 6.56 5.64
C LYS A 118 17.69 7.64 5.55
N SER A 119 18.10 8.92 5.53
CA SER A 119 17.15 10.03 5.50
C SER A 119 16.28 10.02 4.25
N SER A 120 16.89 9.75 3.08
CA SER A 120 16.17 9.64 1.82
C SER A 120 15.20 8.46 1.82
N ALA A 121 15.62 7.30 2.35
CA ALA A 121 14.76 6.13 2.48
C ALA A 121 13.56 6.39 3.42
N ILE A 122 13.79 6.98 4.59
CA ILE A 122 12.73 7.35 5.55
C ILE A 122 11.68 8.23 4.89
N ILE A 123 12.09 9.25 4.13
CA ILE A 123 11.15 10.15 3.45
C ILE A 123 10.27 9.39 2.45
N GLN A 124 10.82 8.43 1.71
CA GLN A 124 10.04 7.63 0.76
C GLN A 124 9.06 6.71 1.48
N PHE A 125 9.49 6.04 2.55
CA PHE A 125 8.58 5.19 3.34
C PHE A 125 7.47 5.99 4.02
N GLN A 126 7.77 7.15 4.59
CA GLN A 126 6.76 8.05 5.18
C GLN A 126 5.71 8.49 4.15
N LYS A 127 6.11 8.76 2.90
CA LYS A 127 5.15 9.10 1.83
C LYS A 127 4.22 7.93 1.55
N LEU A 128 4.75 6.72 1.46
CA LEU A 128 3.94 5.52 1.20
C LEU A 128 3.02 5.20 2.38
N ASP A 129 3.54 5.30 3.61
CA ASP A 129 2.82 5.09 4.86
C ASP A 129 1.57 5.97 4.96
N VAL A 130 1.71 7.27 4.70
CA VAL A 130 0.58 8.20 4.67
C VAL A 130 -0.50 7.75 3.69
N THR A 131 -0.12 7.32 2.48
CA THR A 131 -1.09 6.87 1.47
C THR A 131 -1.72 5.52 1.82
N LEU A 132 -1.01 4.64 2.50
CA LEU A 132 -1.56 3.38 3.01
C LEU A 132 -2.58 3.63 4.11
N LYS A 133 -2.25 4.47 5.10
CA LYS A 133 -3.17 4.89 6.16
C LYS A 133 -4.43 5.54 5.59
N ASP A 134 -4.29 6.43 4.62
CA ASP A 134 -5.44 7.03 3.93
C ASP A 134 -6.35 5.97 3.27
N ALA A 135 -5.75 4.93 2.67
CA ALA A 135 -6.49 3.82 2.08
C ALA A 135 -7.17 2.97 3.16
N GLU A 136 -6.48 2.62 4.23
CA GLU A 136 -7.05 1.85 5.34
C GLU A 136 -8.20 2.58 6.01
N ASP A 137 -8.04 3.86 6.32
CA ASP A 137 -9.08 4.71 6.89
C ASP A 137 -10.29 4.80 5.96
N THR A 138 -10.04 4.95 4.66
CA THR A 138 -11.08 4.93 3.64
C THR A 138 -11.88 3.62 3.70
N TYR A 139 -11.20 2.47 3.77
CA TYR A 139 -11.83 1.15 3.76
C TYR A 139 -12.20 0.61 5.16
N SER A 140 -12.02 1.38 6.23
CA SER A 140 -12.39 0.99 7.59
C SER A 140 -13.89 1.06 7.87
N PHE A 141 -14.64 1.78 7.03
CA PHE A 141 -16.07 2.01 7.20
C PHE A 141 -16.80 1.93 5.86
N PRO A 142 -18.00 1.32 5.80
CA PRO A 142 -18.89 1.49 4.64
C PRO A 142 -19.33 2.96 4.54
N LEU A 143 -19.58 3.46 3.32
CA LEU A 143 -19.99 4.86 3.10
C LEU A 143 -21.16 5.32 3.99
N VAL A 144 -22.06 4.40 4.33
CA VAL A 144 -23.23 4.68 5.18
C VAL A 144 -22.84 5.05 6.61
N SER A 145 -21.75 4.51 7.18
CA SER A 145 -21.40 4.76 8.59
C SER A 145 -20.58 6.03 8.83
N LYS A 146 -19.91 6.59 7.81
CA LYS A 146 -19.15 7.86 7.96
C LYS A 146 -20.07 9.06 8.27
N THR A 147 -21.28 9.04 7.71
CA THR A 147 -22.32 10.07 7.92
C THR A 147 -22.92 10.01 9.33
N TYR A 148 -23.04 8.83 9.93
CA TYR A 148 -23.55 8.67 11.31
C TYR A 148 -22.50 9.05 12.37
N ALA A 149 -21.23 8.70 12.16
CA ALA A 149 -20.15 9.06 13.11
C ALA A 149 -19.93 10.58 13.23
N GLN A 150 -20.07 11.34 12.14
CA GLN A 150 -19.97 12.81 12.18
C GLN A 150 -21.21 13.50 12.77
N THR A 151 -22.40 12.88 12.70
CA THR A 151 -23.62 13.49 13.23
C THR A 151 -23.78 13.28 14.74
N GLU A 152 -23.19 12.24 15.34
CA GLU A 152 -23.18 12.08 16.80
C GLU A 152 -22.17 12.98 17.51
N PHE A 153 -21.04 13.29 16.87
CA PHE A 153 -20.03 14.22 17.41
C PHE A 153 -20.50 15.69 17.44
N LEU A 154 -21.52 16.03 16.64
CA LEU A 154 -22.16 17.36 16.65
C LEU A 154 -23.40 17.43 17.55
N ARG A 155 -23.75 16.32 18.21
CA ARG A 155 -24.90 16.19 19.12
C ARG A 155 -24.50 15.89 20.58
N SER A 156 -23.19 15.87 20.87
CA SER A 156 -22.61 15.75 22.21
C SER A 156 -21.97 17.06 22.64
#